data_AF-A0A3L7S108-F1
#
_entry.id   AF-A0A3L7S108-F1
#
_cell.length_a   1.000
_cell.length_b   1.000
_cell.length_c   1.000
_cell.angle_alpha   90.00
_cell.angle_beta   90.00
_cell.angle_gamma   90.00
#
_symmetry.space_group_name_H-M   'P 1'
#
loop_
_entity.id
_entity.type
_entity.pdbx_description
1 polymer ?
#
loop_
_entity_poly.entity_id
_entity_poly.type
_entity_poly.pdbx_seq_one_letter_code
_entity_poly.pdbx_strand_id
1 'polypeptide(L)'
;MNAVRRFLGLFRNSPTYGRDQASLISGWNIGLAGLVLNGTILMTLLPLMMAPNDPDFRLLTENMEFGQILGLILLGGATAFATLLIPMRLTGVFLGPRIGRYFDQIVLSGITPLRFLIGKVTSQNLFLALVLFLLLPWFVLVLALGGLEWTAFLANLFLVWLYCIMLAVVMLWLSLYFNEVLAMLLVVAAGIFLCVLGCAPIPYQPFVVTPFPALLQGVYSASGMIEDDYFRSFSSVFASCAFGMLTVTTMALVAISVGPLYGIIRDNSTFGEVVRAGDSKRKRRFRFRLHIQRPSELAFFYENRDDIFKRFEGLLRWGTGLVLLLVPVALVWKVYIDAICRFFKAMSAGGGMYGWFFAELSTACHTIHGVTLLIATLLFSHARNTTYLRVPLIPGWKVSVSSMDSVCFVLVLLLSTGLTLRFPAWFSSSLVGPSGLSEAVESYNDSRMTSANFVSVGWQGTIVLSVAAVTVYLLQRTLCLTMWMKSVSFFLVAVLYGVLICVLPMAFGLMMGEVHELREYQLLYRSGPTVAAASPATILGTLYWGRPNSFLYDPPSAMFCVVHGSLIFVSVLLLRRLSRTLRLEYLSAAAKENH
;
A
#
# COMPACT_ATOMS: atom_id res chain seq x y z
N MET A 1 32.38 -11.12 -25.42
CA MET A 1 31.92 -12.42 -24.85
C MET A 1 32.06 -12.55 -23.33
N ASN A 2 33.01 -11.90 -22.64
CA ASN A 2 33.17 -12.05 -21.18
C ASN A 2 32.05 -11.43 -20.32
N ALA A 3 31.40 -10.35 -20.79
CA ALA A 3 30.32 -9.69 -20.03
C ALA A 3 29.03 -10.54 -19.98
N VAL A 4 28.61 -11.12 -21.11
CA VAL A 4 27.42 -12.00 -21.17
C VAL A 4 27.64 -13.28 -20.36
N ARG A 5 28.83 -13.88 -20.43
CA ARG A 5 29.16 -15.07 -19.63
C ARG A 5 29.22 -14.76 -18.13
N ARG A 6 29.75 -13.59 -17.74
CA ARG A 6 29.69 -13.10 -16.36
C ARG A 6 28.25 -12.85 -15.91
N PHE A 7 27.44 -12.21 -16.76
CA PHE A 7 26.02 -11.95 -16.49
C PHE A 7 25.25 -13.25 -16.29
N LEU A 8 25.34 -14.20 -17.22
CA LEU A 8 24.72 -15.53 -17.10
C LEU A 8 25.26 -16.32 -15.90
N GLY A 9 26.54 -16.14 -15.57
CA GLY A 9 27.15 -16.70 -14.36
C GLY A 9 26.50 -16.20 -13.06
N LEU A 10 25.93 -14.98 -13.04
CA LEU A 10 25.18 -14.46 -11.89
C LEU A 10 23.89 -15.27 -11.63
N PHE A 11 23.27 -15.81 -12.69
CA PHE A 11 22.05 -16.61 -12.60
C PHE A 11 22.37 -18.05 -12.19
N ARG A 12 23.30 -18.71 -12.91
CA ARG A 12 23.58 -20.14 -12.75
C ARG A 12 24.27 -20.47 -11.43
N ASN A 13 25.05 -19.55 -10.88
CA ASN A 13 25.81 -19.76 -9.63
C ASN A 13 25.08 -19.18 -8.40
N SER A 14 23.80 -18.81 -8.53
CA SER A 14 23.02 -18.31 -7.41
C SER A 14 22.57 -19.49 -6.51
N PRO A 15 23.03 -19.58 -5.24
CA PRO A 15 22.65 -20.67 -4.34
C PRO A 15 21.14 -20.71 -4.04
N THR A 16 20.47 -19.55 -4.15
CA THR A 16 19.01 -19.44 -4.08
C THR A 16 18.31 -20.10 -5.26
N TYR A 17 18.84 -19.96 -6.48
CA TYR A 17 18.20 -20.50 -7.68
C TYR A 17 18.24 -22.04 -7.70
N GLY A 18 19.41 -22.63 -7.42
CA GLY A 18 19.56 -24.10 -7.45
C GLY A 18 18.64 -24.82 -6.46
N ARG A 19 18.46 -24.26 -5.26
CA ARG A 19 17.57 -24.83 -4.23
C ARG A 19 16.09 -24.70 -4.62
N ASP A 20 15.70 -23.55 -5.17
CA ASP A 20 14.32 -23.28 -5.56
C ASP A 20 13.90 -24.10 -6.78
N GLN A 21 14.80 -24.28 -7.75
CA GLN A 21 14.58 -25.10 -8.93
C GLN A 21 14.26 -26.56 -8.55
N ALA A 22 15.05 -27.16 -7.67
CA ALA A 22 14.85 -28.53 -7.23
C ALA A 22 13.50 -28.72 -6.51
N SER A 23 13.06 -27.71 -5.76
CA SER A 23 11.75 -27.74 -5.10
C SER A 23 10.60 -27.56 -6.10
N LEU A 24 10.70 -26.59 -7.01
CA LEU A 24 9.64 -26.24 -7.96
C LEU A 24 9.32 -27.36 -8.96
N ILE A 25 10.34 -28.10 -9.40
CA ILE A 25 10.19 -29.17 -10.40
C ILE A 25 9.71 -30.49 -9.76
N SER A 26 9.53 -30.54 -8.44
CA SER A 26 9.01 -31.75 -7.78
C SER A 26 7.57 -32.04 -8.21
N GLY A 27 7.26 -33.30 -8.51
CA GLY A 27 5.93 -33.72 -8.98
C GLY A 27 4.79 -33.34 -8.02
N TRP A 28 5.04 -33.39 -6.71
CA TRP A 28 4.10 -32.92 -5.68
C TRP A 28 3.73 -31.44 -5.86
N ASN A 29 4.72 -30.58 -6.06
CA ASN A 29 4.50 -29.14 -6.19
C ASN A 29 3.81 -28.78 -7.51
N ILE A 30 4.16 -29.48 -8.60
CA ILE A 30 3.48 -29.34 -9.89
C ILE A 30 2.00 -29.74 -9.76
N GLY A 31 1.72 -30.90 -9.14
CA GLY A 31 0.36 -31.39 -8.92
C GLY A 31 -0.47 -30.44 -8.05
N LEU A 32 0.08 -29.95 -6.94
CA LEU A 32 -0.60 -29.00 -6.06
C LEU A 32 -0.87 -27.66 -6.75
N ALA A 33 0.12 -27.09 -7.44
CA ALA A 33 -0.04 -25.84 -8.19
C ALA A 33 -1.10 -25.99 -9.29
N GLY A 34 -1.10 -27.13 -10.00
CA GLY A 34 -2.11 -27.46 -11.00
C GLY A 34 -3.52 -27.57 -10.40
N LEU A 35 -3.67 -28.26 -9.27
CA LEU A 35 -4.97 -28.42 -8.62
C LEU A 35 -5.54 -27.08 -8.16
N VAL A 36 -4.74 -26.25 -7.50
CA VAL A 36 -5.18 -24.93 -7.02
C VAL A 36 -5.53 -24.01 -8.19
N LEU A 37 -4.72 -24.02 -9.26
CA LEU A 37 -4.96 -23.18 -10.44
C LEU A 37 -6.24 -23.58 -11.18
N ASN A 38 -6.39 -24.87 -11.47
CA ASN A 38 -7.60 -25.40 -12.12
C ASN A 38 -8.83 -25.17 -11.25
N GLY A 39 -8.73 -25.40 -9.93
CA GLY A 39 -9.81 -25.11 -8.99
C GLY A 39 -10.21 -23.64 -9.01
N THR A 40 -9.24 -22.71 -9.05
CA THR A 40 -9.52 -21.26 -9.14
C THR A 40 -10.25 -20.91 -10.43
N ILE A 41 -9.79 -21.44 -11.57
CA ILE A 41 -10.43 -21.20 -12.88
C ILE A 41 -11.87 -21.76 -12.89
N LEU A 42 -12.07 -22.98 -12.39
CA LEU A 42 -13.38 -23.61 -12.31
C LEU A 42 -14.34 -22.83 -11.39
N MET A 43 -13.85 -22.33 -10.27
CA MET A 43 -14.64 -21.48 -9.37
C MET A 43 -15.02 -20.15 -10.03
N THR A 44 -14.17 -19.58 -10.89
CA THR A 44 -14.52 -18.38 -11.67
C THR A 44 -15.47 -18.67 -12.83
N LEU A 45 -15.54 -19.93 -13.29
CA LEU A 45 -16.51 -20.38 -14.29
C LEU A 45 -17.89 -20.70 -13.68
N LEU A 46 -17.93 -21.05 -12.39
CA LEU A 46 -19.16 -21.48 -11.71
C LEU A 46 -20.32 -20.46 -11.81
N PRO A 47 -20.11 -19.14 -11.66
CA PRO A 47 -21.19 -18.16 -11.85
C PRO A 47 -21.82 -18.20 -13.24
N LEU A 48 -21.03 -18.47 -14.29
CA LEU A 48 -21.55 -18.62 -15.66
C LEU A 48 -22.50 -19.82 -15.78
N MET A 49 -22.25 -20.87 -15.00
CA MET A 49 -23.03 -22.12 -15.05
C MET A 49 -24.27 -22.07 -14.15
N MET A 50 -24.26 -21.25 -13.10
CA MET A 50 -25.30 -21.24 -12.07
C MET A 50 -26.47 -20.28 -12.36
N ALA A 51 -26.28 -19.25 -13.18
CA ALA A 51 -27.33 -18.27 -13.49
C ALA A 51 -27.40 -17.93 -15.00
N PRO A 52 -27.61 -18.91 -15.90
CA PRO A 52 -27.63 -18.66 -17.35
C PRO A 52 -28.79 -17.73 -17.80
N ASN A 53 -29.81 -17.55 -16.96
CA ASN A 53 -30.98 -16.72 -17.27
C ASN A 53 -30.89 -15.29 -16.72
N ASP A 54 -29.75 -14.89 -16.16
CA ASP A 54 -29.56 -13.53 -15.67
C ASP A 54 -29.56 -12.53 -16.85
N PRO A 55 -30.38 -11.46 -16.81
CA PRO A 55 -30.47 -10.48 -17.90
C PRO A 55 -29.13 -9.79 -18.22
N ASP A 56 -28.29 -9.53 -17.22
CA ASP A 56 -26.98 -8.91 -17.44
C ASP A 56 -26.01 -9.90 -18.11
N PHE A 57 -26.12 -11.18 -17.75
CA PHE A 57 -25.36 -12.25 -18.37
C PHE A 57 -25.79 -12.49 -19.83
N ARG A 58 -27.10 -12.43 -20.10
CA ARG A 58 -27.64 -12.58 -21.45
C ARG A 58 -27.08 -11.51 -22.38
N LEU A 59 -27.04 -10.26 -21.92
CA LEU A 59 -26.48 -9.13 -22.65
C LEU A 59 -24.99 -9.31 -22.97
N LEU A 60 -24.20 -9.91 -22.06
CA LEU A 60 -22.81 -10.27 -22.31
C LEU A 60 -22.68 -11.38 -23.36
N THR A 61 -23.47 -12.45 -23.26
CA THR A 61 -23.41 -13.58 -24.21
C THR A 61 -23.99 -13.27 -25.60
N GLU A 62 -24.89 -12.27 -25.69
CA GLU A 62 -25.43 -11.78 -26.97
C GLU A 62 -24.41 -10.91 -27.72
N ASN A 63 -23.54 -10.19 -26.99
CA ASN A 63 -22.60 -9.22 -27.56
C ASN A 63 -21.13 -9.69 -27.60
N MET A 64 -20.80 -10.80 -26.93
CA MET A 64 -19.44 -11.35 -26.89
C MET A 64 -19.43 -12.83 -27.25
N GLU A 65 -18.41 -13.24 -28.01
CA GLU A 65 -18.20 -14.65 -28.30
C GLU A 65 -17.73 -15.42 -27.05
N PHE A 66 -18.15 -16.68 -26.94
CA PHE A 66 -17.88 -17.51 -25.76
C PHE A 66 -16.37 -17.65 -25.44
N GLY A 67 -15.51 -17.70 -26.46
CA GLY A 67 -14.06 -17.72 -26.26
C GLY A 67 -13.49 -16.41 -25.71
N GLN A 68 -14.10 -15.25 -25.97
CA GLN A 68 -13.73 -13.98 -25.32
C GLN A 68 -14.06 -14.00 -23.83
N ILE A 69 -15.26 -14.47 -23.47
CA ILE A 69 -15.70 -14.60 -22.08
C ILE A 69 -14.81 -15.59 -21.32
N LEU A 70 -14.52 -16.74 -21.93
CA LEU A 70 -13.63 -17.75 -21.35
C LEU A 70 -12.19 -17.23 -21.21
N GLY A 71 -11.69 -16.49 -22.21
CA GLY A 71 -10.38 -15.83 -22.16
C GLY A 71 -10.27 -14.81 -21.03
N LEU A 72 -11.31 -13.99 -20.82
CA LEU A 72 -11.40 -13.06 -19.71
C LEU A 72 -11.34 -13.78 -18.36
N ILE A 73 -12.13 -14.85 -18.19
CA ILE A 73 -12.16 -15.63 -16.95
C ILE A 73 -10.82 -16.30 -16.69
N LEU A 74 -10.19 -16.84 -17.72
CA LEU A 74 -8.90 -17.48 -17.59
C LEU A 74 -7.81 -16.49 -17.14
N LEU A 75 -7.73 -15.33 -17.79
CA LEU A 75 -6.72 -14.30 -17.49
C LEU A 75 -7.03 -13.55 -16.19
N GLY A 76 -8.30 -13.29 -15.89
CA GLY A 76 -8.77 -12.74 -14.63
C GLY A 76 -8.52 -13.69 -13.46
N GLY A 77 -8.83 -14.98 -13.63
CA GLY A 77 -8.53 -16.05 -12.68
C GLY A 77 -7.03 -16.21 -12.44
N ALA A 78 -6.21 -16.17 -13.50
CA ALA A 78 -4.75 -16.16 -13.38
C ALA A 78 -4.24 -14.93 -12.60
N THR A 79 -4.84 -13.75 -12.81
CA THR A 79 -4.50 -12.53 -12.07
C THR A 79 -4.89 -12.62 -10.59
N ALA A 80 -6.07 -13.16 -10.29
CA ALA A 80 -6.52 -13.40 -8.91
C ALA A 80 -5.61 -14.41 -8.19
N PHE A 81 -5.30 -15.52 -8.86
CA PHE A 81 -4.36 -16.53 -8.40
C PHE A 81 -2.98 -15.92 -8.13
N ALA A 82 -2.47 -15.10 -9.04
CA ALA A 82 -1.19 -14.42 -8.88
C ALA A 82 -1.19 -13.45 -7.68
N THR A 83 -2.26 -12.67 -7.51
CA THR A 83 -2.40 -11.71 -6.40
C THR A 83 -2.26 -12.37 -5.04
N LEU A 84 -2.75 -13.61 -4.89
CA LEU A 84 -2.66 -14.37 -3.65
C LEU A 84 -1.36 -15.15 -3.53
N LEU A 85 -1.02 -15.97 -4.53
CA LEU A 85 0.03 -16.97 -4.39
C LEU A 85 1.45 -16.43 -4.56
N ILE A 86 1.64 -15.37 -5.35
CA ILE A 86 2.99 -14.80 -5.54
C ILE A 86 3.53 -14.27 -4.19
N PRO A 87 2.77 -13.45 -3.43
CA PRO A 87 3.20 -13.05 -2.08
C PRO A 87 3.32 -14.23 -1.10
N MET A 88 2.36 -15.18 -1.09
CA MET A 88 2.40 -16.35 -0.19
C MET A 88 3.62 -17.25 -0.45
N ARG A 89 4.06 -17.37 -1.71
CA ARG A 89 5.27 -18.11 -2.05
C ARG A 89 6.52 -17.41 -1.58
N LEU A 90 6.64 -16.10 -1.77
CA LEU A 90 7.84 -15.36 -1.37
C LEU A 90 8.03 -15.28 0.16
N THR A 91 6.95 -15.44 0.92
CA THR A 91 6.98 -15.57 2.38
C THR A 91 7.24 -16.99 2.90
N GLY A 92 7.28 -17.99 2.01
CA GLY A 92 7.42 -19.39 2.40
C GLY A 92 6.17 -19.99 3.04
N VAL A 93 5.01 -19.33 2.93
CA VAL A 93 3.70 -19.90 3.35
C VAL A 93 3.22 -20.93 2.33
N PHE A 94 3.48 -20.73 1.04
CA PHE A 94 3.05 -21.63 -0.03
C PHE A 94 4.19 -22.00 -0.99
N LEU A 95 4.67 -23.25 -0.94
CA LEU A 95 5.69 -23.78 -1.88
C LEU A 95 6.97 -22.91 -2.01
N GLY A 96 7.26 -22.13 -0.97
CA GLY A 96 8.30 -21.13 -0.97
C GLY A 96 9.49 -21.50 -0.08
N PRO A 97 10.71 -21.17 -0.49
CA PRO A 97 11.90 -21.40 0.33
C PRO A 97 11.91 -20.44 1.53
N ARG A 98 11.82 -20.97 2.76
CA ARG A 98 11.93 -20.16 3.97
C ARG A 98 13.38 -19.71 4.14
N ILE A 99 13.65 -18.42 3.90
CA ILE A 99 15.01 -17.84 3.96
C ILE A 99 15.71 -18.23 5.26
N GLY A 100 15.03 -18.13 6.41
CA GLY A 100 15.60 -18.45 7.72
C GLY A 100 16.13 -19.88 7.90
N ARG A 101 15.87 -20.85 7.01
CA ARG A 101 16.44 -22.22 7.10
C ARG A 101 17.78 -22.38 6.39
N TYR A 102 18.13 -21.46 5.51
CA TYR A 102 19.39 -21.51 4.77
C TYR A 102 20.07 -20.13 4.68
N PHE A 103 19.54 -19.12 5.38
CA PHE A 103 20.09 -17.77 5.46
C PHE A 103 21.55 -17.79 5.92
N ASP A 104 21.87 -18.60 6.94
CA ASP A 104 23.24 -18.78 7.40
C ASP A 104 24.17 -19.26 6.26
N GLN A 105 23.69 -20.15 5.39
CA GLN A 105 24.44 -20.62 4.22
C GLN A 105 24.61 -19.50 3.17
N ILE A 106 23.60 -18.63 3.01
CA ILE A 106 23.67 -17.48 2.11
C ILE A 106 24.67 -16.43 2.65
N VAL A 107 24.64 -16.15 3.95
CA VAL A 107 25.58 -15.25 4.62
C VAL A 107 27.01 -15.77 4.49
N LEU A 108 27.23 -17.06 4.81
CA LEU A 108 28.54 -17.70 4.69
C LEU A 108 29.06 -17.73 3.24
N SER A 109 28.17 -17.67 2.24
CA SER A 109 28.57 -17.63 0.82
C SER A 109 29.11 -16.27 0.36
N GLY A 110 28.97 -15.20 1.16
CA GLY A 110 29.42 -13.86 0.78
C GLY A 110 28.68 -13.28 -0.43
N ILE A 111 27.45 -13.73 -0.70
CA ILE A 111 26.67 -13.26 -1.84
C ILE A 111 26.36 -11.76 -1.73
N THR A 112 26.40 -11.05 -2.86
CA THR A 112 25.96 -9.65 -2.91
C THR A 112 24.42 -9.54 -2.96
N PRO A 113 23.82 -8.44 -2.45
CA PRO A 113 22.37 -8.22 -2.53
C PRO A 113 21.79 -8.39 -3.94
N LEU A 114 22.51 -7.92 -4.96
CA LEU A 114 22.11 -8.03 -6.36
C LEU A 114 22.01 -9.49 -6.83
N ARG A 115 22.98 -10.33 -6.47
CA ARG A 115 22.98 -11.76 -6.84
C ARG A 115 21.86 -12.53 -6.13
N PHE A 116 21.56 -12.18 -4.89
CA PHE A 116 20.41 -12.72 -4.16
C PHE A 116 19.09 -12.32 -4.86
N LEU A 117 18.93 -11.04 -5.21
CA LEU A 117 17.75 -10.54 -5.91
C LEU A 117 17.54 -11.22 -7.26
N ILE A 118 18.61 -11.33 -8.07
CA ILE A 118 18.59 -12.04 -9.35
C ILE A 118 18.14 -13.50 -9.15
N GLY A 119 18.67 -14.20 -8.15
CA GLY A 119 18.26 -15.56 -7.84
C GLY A 119 16.77 -15.68 -7.52
N LYS A 120 16.23 -14.74 -6.74
CA LYS A 120 14.79 -14.69 -6.41
C LYS A 120 13.91 -14.36 -7.60
N VAL A 121 14.27 -13.37 -8.42
CA VAL A 121 13.54 -13.03 -9.66
C VAL A 121 13.55 -14.21 -10.64
N THR A 122 14.66 -14.94 -10.74
CA THR A 122 14.78 -16.11 -11.63
C THR A 122 13.92 -17.27 -11.14
N SER A 123 13.99 -17.58 -9.84
CA SER A 123 13.12 -18.57 -9.18
C SER A 123 11.64 -18.24 -9.38
N GLN A 124 11.28 -16.96 -9.33
CA GLN A 124 9.92 -16.51 -9.58
C GLN A 124 9.49 -16.69 -11.04
N ASN A 125 10.36 -16.36 -12.00
CA ASN A 125 10.09 -16.60 -13.42
C ASN A 125 9.95 -18.10 -13.74
N LEU A 126 10.73 -18.97 -13.07
CA LEU A 126 10.57 -20.42 -13.22
C LEU A 126 9.21 -20.90 -12.72
N PHE A 127 8.73 -20.37 -11.59
CA PHE A 127 7.38 -20.64 -11.10
C PHE A 127 6.31 -20.13 -12.06
N LEU A 128 6.49 -18.94 -12.65
CA LEU A 128 5.57 -18.40 -13.66
C LEU A 128 5.56 -19.25 -14.93
N ALA A 129 6.71 -19.73 -15.39
CA ALA A 129 6.79 -20.65 -16.52
C ALA A 129 6.03 -21.95 -16.23
N LEU A 130 6.10 -22.47 -15.01
CA LEU A 130 5.30 -23.61 -14.58
C LEU A 130 3.80 -23.29 -14.60
N VAL A 131 3.38 -22.13 -14.09
CA VAL A 131 1.96 -21.72 -14.13
C VAL A 131 1.47 -21.59 -15.58
N LEU A 132 2.25 -20.95 -16.45
CA LEU A 132 1.93 -20.85 -17.89
C LEU A 132 1.82 -22.22 -18.56
N PHE A 133 2.71 -23.15 -18.21
CA PHE A 133 2.65 -24.52 -18.68
C PHE A 133 1.37 -25.24 -18.20
N LEU A 134 0.93 -24.99 -16.97
CA LEU A 134 -0.31 -25.55 -16.43
C LEU A 134 -1.57 -24.91 -17.04
N LEU A 135 -1.48 -23.68 -17.55
CA LEU A 135 -2.57 -22.99 -18.26
C LEU A 135 -2.71 -23.39 -19.73
N LEU A 136 -1.72 -24.07 -20.30
CA LEU A 136 -1.66 -24.42 -21.73
C LEU A 136 -2.92 -25.15 -22.25
N PRO A 137 -3.51 -26.13 -21.53
CA PRO A 137 -4.77 -26.76 -21.96
C PRO A 137 -5.93 -25.76 -22.07
N TRP A 138 -6.03 -24.82 -21.13
CA TRP A 138 -7.04 -23.76 -21.17
C TRP A 138 -6.79 -22.77 -22.31
N PHE A 139 -5.52 -22.47 -22.61
CA PHE A 139 -5.17 -21.63 -23.75
C PHE A 139 -5.58 -22.26 -25.08
N VAL A 140 -5.31 -23.56 -25.25
CA VAL A 140 -5.76 -24.30 -26.44
C VAL A 140 -7.28 -24.28 -26.55
N LEU A 141 -7.99 -24.47 -25.43
CA LEU A 141 -9.45 -24.41 -25.41
C LEU A 141 -10.00 -23.03 -25.80
N VAL A 142 -9.49 -21.95 -25.21
CA VAL A 142 -9.90 -20.57 -25.53
C VAL A 142 -9.69 -20.27 -27.02
N LEU A 143 -8.52 -20.62 -27.55
CA LEU A 143 -8.21 -20.37 -28.96
C LEU A 143 -9.05 -21.25 -29.91
N ALA A 144 -9.34 -22.48 -29.53
CA ALA A 144 -10.18 -23.38 -30.32
C ALA A 144 -11.65 -22.93 -30.38
N LEU A 145 -12.14 -22.25 -29.33
CA LEU A 145 -13.51 -21.73 -29.26
C LEU A 145 -13.69 -20.40 -30.01
N GLY A 146 -12.61 -19.75 -30.45
CA GLY A 146 -12.66 -18.54 -31.27
C GLY A 146 -12.95 -17.24 -30.49
N GLY A 147 -13.17 -16.15 -31.22
CA GLY A 147 -13.62 -14.87 -30.67
C GLY A 147 -12.57 -13.95 -30.08
N LEU A 148 -11.51 -14.47 -29.47
CA LEU A 148 -10.42 -13.64 -28.95
C LEU A 148 -9.25 -13.57 -29.94
N GLU A 149 -8.89 -12.37 -30.38
CA GLU A 149 -7.70 -12.18 -31.21
C GLU A 149 -6.45 -12.70 -30.49
N TRP A 150 -5.65 -13.52 -31.19
CA TRP A 150 -4.46 -14.13 -30.61
C TRP A 150 -3.45 -13.08 -30.11
N THR A 151 -3.37 -11.93 -30.77
CA THR A 151 -2.53 -10.78 -30.40
C THR A 151 -2.98 -10.17 -29.08
N ALA A 152 -4.28 -9.90 -28.92
CA ALA A 152 -4.86 -9.37 -27.70
C ALA A 152 -4.69 -10.35 -26.54
N PHE A 153 -4.86 -11.65 -26.81
CA PHE A 153 -4.62 -12.71 -25.83
C PHE A 153 -3.17 -12.73 -25.33
N LEU A 154 -2.18 -12.71 -26.25
CA LEU A 154 -0.76 -12.66 -25.87
C LEU A 154 -0.39 -11.36 -25.16
N ALA A 155 -0.95 -10.23 -25.57
CA ALA A 155 -0.74 -8.95 -24.90
C ALA A 155 -1.26 -9.01 -23.45
N ASN A 156 -2.46 -9.54 -23.24
CA ASN A 156 -3.01 -9.72 -21.90
C ASN A 156 -2.20 -10.70 -21.06
N LEU A 157 -1.71 -11.79 -21.66
CA LEU A 157 -0.81 -12.74 -21.00
C LEU A 157 0.49 -12.06 -20.56
N PHE A 158 1.05 -11.18 -21.39
CA PHE A 158 2.21 -10.36 -21.05
C PHE A 158 1.92 -9.42 -19.87
N LEU A 159 0.74 -8.79 -19.81
CA LEU A 159 0.36 -7.97 -18.66
C LEU A 159 0.26 -8.79 -17.37
N VAL A 160 -0.30 -10.01 -17.42
CA VAL A 160 -0.35 -10.91 -16.26
C VAL A 160 1.07 -11.30 -15.80
N TRP A 161 1.96 -11.62 -16.75
CA TRP A 161 3.37 -11.89 -16.43
C TRP A 161 4.05 -10.67 -15.77
N LEU A 162 3.89 -9.48 -16.35
CA LEU A 162 4.47 -8.24 -15.81
C LEU A 162 3.92 -7.94 -14.42
N TYR A 163 2.62 -8.15 -14.21
CA TYR A 163 1.96 -8.01 -12.91
C TYR A 163 2.55 -8.97 -11.86
N CYS A 164 2.83 -10.22 -12.24
CA CYS A 164 3.47 -11.18 -11.34
C CYS A 164 4.89 -10.77 -10.94
N ILE A 165 5.67 -10.22 -11.88
CA ILE A 165 6.99 -9.67 -11.59
C ILE A 165 6.87 -8.47 -10.65
N MET A 166 5.94 -7.56 -10.94
CA MET A 166 5.67 -6.40 -10.10
C MET A 166 5.33 -6.82 -8.67
N LEU A 167 4.35 -7.72 -8.48
CA LEU A 167 3.98 -8.25 -7.16
C LEU A 167 5.18 -8.87 -6.43
N ALA A 168 5.99 -9.63 -7.14
CA ALA A 168 7.16 -10.28 -6.55
C ALA A 168 8.21 -9.27 -6.07
N VAL A 169 8.53 -8.28 -6.88
CA VAL A 169 9.51 -7.25 -6.54
C VAL A 169 8.96 -6.33 -5.44
N VAL A 170 7.69 -5.92 -5.50
CA VAL A 170 7.04 -5.12 -4.45
C VAL A 170 7.01 -5.88 -3.12
N MET A 171 6.71 -7.18 -3.14
CA MET A 171 6.77 -8.02 -1.94
C MET A 171 8.17 -8.08 -1.34
N LEU A 172 9.20 -8.29 -2.17
CA LEU A 172 10.59 -8.26 -1.72
C LEU A 172 10.96 -6.89 -1.15
N TRP A 173 10.54 -5.81 -1.80
CA TRP A 173 10.75 -4.45 -1.35
C TRP A 173 10.10 -4.20 0.01
N LEU A 174 8.80 -4.51 0.18
CA LEU A 174 8.10 -4.32 1.44
C LEU A 174 8.68 -5.19 2.57
N SER A 175 9.23 -6.36 2.26
CA SER A 175 9.92 -7.21 3.25
C SER A 175 11.21 -6.60 3.82
N LEU A 176 11.71 -5.50 3.24
CA LEU A 176 12.80 -4.71 3.82
C LEU A 176 12.35 -3.87 5.01
N TYR A 177 11.05 -3.54 5.12
CA TYR A 177 10.51 -2.66 6.15
C TYR A 177 9.58 -3.37 7.13
N PHE A 178 8.90 -4.42 6.65
CA PHE A 178 7.88 -5.15 7.41
C PHE A 178 8.28 -6.62 7.57
N ASN A 179 7.66 -7.28 8.56
CA ASN A 179 7.67 -8.74 8.59
C ASN A 179 7.02 -9.27 7.29
N GLU A 180 7.55 -10.37 6.77
CA GLU A 180 7.06 -11.08 5.59
C GLU A 180 5.53 -11.27 5.58
N VAL A 181 4.95 -11.73 6.68
CA VAL A 181 3.50 -11.96 6.75
C VAL A 181 2.73 -10.66 6.59
N LEU A 182 3.19 -9.59 7.23
CA LEU A 182 2.56 -8.28 7.11
C LEU A 182 2.74 -7.70 5.72
N ALA A 183 3.94 -7.80 5.14
CA ALA A 183 4.21 -7.39 3.76
C ALA A 183 3.31 -8.14 2.78
N MET A 184 3.12 -9.45 2.97
CA MET A 184 2.23 -10.27 2.14
C MET A 184 0.79 -9.80 2.24
N LEU A 185 0.26 -9.64 3.45
CA LEU A 185 -1.11 -9.17 3.65
C LEU A 185 -1.32 -7.80 3.02
N LEU A 186 -0.35 -6.89 3.12
CA LEU A 186 -0.41 -5.57 2.48
C LEU A 186 -0.40 -5.67 0.96
N VAL A 187 0.48 -6.48 0.36
CA VAL A 187 0.52 -6.68 -1.10
C VAL A 187 -0.77 -7.30 -1.60
N VAL A 188 -1.29 -8.31 -0.91
CA VAL A 188 -2.55 -8.98 -1.26
C VAL A 188 -3.72 -8.00 -1.17
N ALA A 189 -3.86 -7.29 -0.05
CA ALA A 189 -4.95 -6.34 0.15
C ALA A 189 -4.90 -5.19 -0.88
N ALA A 190 -3.71 -4.61 -1.10
CA ALA A 190 -3.53 -3.56 -2.10
C ALA A 190 -3.79 -4.08 -3.52
N GLY A 191 -3.32 -5.29 -3.84
CA GLY A 191 -3.57 -5.94 -5.13
C GLY A 191 -5.05 -6.17 -5.39
N ILE A 192 -5.79 -6.73 -4.42
CA ILE A 192 -7.25 -6.91 -4.52
C ILE A 192 -7.94 -5.57 -4.73
N PHE A 193 -7.64 -4.58 -3.89
CA PHE A 193 -8.23 -3.25 -3.99
C PHE A 193 -8.00 -2.60 -5.36
N LEU A 194 -6.75 -2.62 -5.85
CA LEU A 194 -6.39 -2.06 -7.14
C LEU A 194 -7.00 -2.85 -8.31
N CYS A 195 -7.17 -4.17 -8.18
CA CYS A 195 -7.86 -4.99 -9.18
C CYS A 195 -9.35 -4.63 -9.25
N VAL A 196 -10.03 -4.54 -8.09
CA VAL A 196 -11.44 -4.12 -8.02
C VAL A 196 -11.63 -2.73 -8.62
N LEU A 197 -10.75 -1.78 -8.29
CA LEU A 197 -10.77 -0.45 -8.91
C LEU A 197 -10.50 -0.49 -10.42
N GLY A 198 -9.63 -1.39 -10.88
CA GLY A 198 -9.36 -1.63 -12.30
C GLY A 198 -10.57 -2.14 -13.09
N CYS A 199 -11.55 -2.72 -12.38
CA CYS A 199 -12.84 -3.14 -12.94
C CYS A 199 -13.87 -2.00 -13.08
N ALA A 200 -13.54 -0.76 -12.70
CA ALA A 200 -14.44 0.37 -12.91
C ALA A 200 -14.21 0.99 -14.30
N PRO A 201 -15.26 1.25 -15.12
CA PRO A 201 -15.13 1.81 -16.47
C PRO A 201 -14.84 3.32 -16.45
N ILE A 202 -13.68 3.72 -15.92
CA ILE A 202 -13.28 5.13 -15.77
C ILE A 202 -12.46 5.56 -17.01
N PRO A 203 -12.79 6.68 -17.69
CA PRO A 203 -12.11 7.14 -18.91
C PRO A 203 -10.61 7.40 -18.74
N TYR A 204 -10.18 7.67 -17.51
CA TYR A 204 -8.80 7.93 -17.14
C TYR A 204 -8.50 7.18 -15.85
N GLN A 205 -8.40 5.85 -15.94
CA GLN A 205 -8.04 5.05 -14.78
C GLN A 205 -6.64 5.47 -14.32
N PRO A 206 -6.47 5.96 -13.09
CA PRO A 206 -5.15 6.28 -12.54
C PRO A 206 -4.46 5.02 -11.97
N PHE A 207 -5.20 3.90 -11.90
CA PHE A 207 -4.83 2.67 -11.20
C PHE A 207 -4.37 1.59 -12.18
N VAL A 208 -3.58 2.00 -13.16
CA VAL A 208 -3.12 1.15 -14.28
C VAL A 208 -1.95 0.24 -13.87
N VAL A 209 -1.93 -0.13 -12.61
CA VAL A 209 -0.94 -1.01 -11.99
C VAL A 209 -1.49 -2.44 -11.87
N THR A 210 -2.56 -2.75 -12.61
CA THR A 210 -3.19 -4.07 -12.70
C THR A 210 -3.54 -4.37 -14.15
N PRO A 211 -3.70 -5.65 -14.54
CA PRO A 211 -4.08 -6.00 -15.91
C PRO A 211 -5.59 -5.84 -16.19
N PHE A 212 -6.43 -5.76 -15.16
CA PHE A 212 -7.90 -5.76 -15.27
C PHE A 212 -8.48 -4.72 -16.24
N PRO A 213 -7.99 -3.47 -16.29
CA PRO A 213 -8.38 -2.50 -17.31
C PRO A 213 -8.33 -3.02 -18.74
N ALA A 214 -7.21 -3.63 -19.13
CA ALA A 214 -7.01 -4.15 -20.48
C ALA A 214 -7.81 -5.44 -20.71
N LEU A 215 -7.94 -6.28 -19.67
CA LEU A 215 -8.76 -7.49 -19.72
C LEU A 215 -10.23 -7.19 -19.98
N LEU A 216 -10.78 -6.17 -19.30
CA LEU A 216 -12.20 -5.80 -19.39
C LEU A 216 -12.51 -4.87 -20.55
N GLN A 217 -11.51 -4.42 -21.30
CA GLN A 217 -11.74 -3.50 -22.42
C GLN A 217 -12.74 -4.05 -23.44
N GLY A 218 -12.65 -5.34 -23.78
CA GLY A 218 -13.59 -6.00 -24.68
C GLY A 218 -15.03 -6.02 -24.16
N VAL A 219 -15.20 -6.19 -22.84
CA VAL A 219 -16.51 -6.13 -22.16
C VAL A 219 -17.09 -4.72 -22.23
N TYR A 220 -16.27 -3.71 -21.97
CA TYR A 220 -16.73 -2.34 -21.98
C TYR A 220 -17.09 -1.83 -23.38
N SER A 221 -16.35 -2.26 -24.42
CA SER A 221 -16.72 -1.97 -25.80
C SER A 221 -18.00 -2.69 -26.22
N ALA A 222 -18.18 -3.96 -25.83
CA ALA A 222 -19.36 -4.74 -26.20
C ALA A 222 -20.65 -4.26 -25.51
N SER A 223 -20.55 -3.71 -24.30
CA SER A 223 -21.70 -3.23 -23.51
C SER A 223 -22.16 -1.81 -23.86
N GLY A 224 -21.48 -1.12 -24.80
CA GLY A 224 -21.81 0.27 -25.14
C GLY A 224 -21.58 1.26 -23.99
N MET A 225 -20.94 0.86 -22.89
CA MET A 225 -20.59 1.74 -21.76
C MET A 225 -19.49 2.76 -22.11
N ILE A 226 -18.98 2.72 -23.35
CA ILE A 226 -17.90 3.54 -23.85
C ILE A 226 -18.34 4.20 -25.17
N GLU A 227 -18.60 5.51 -25.14
CA GLU A 227 -19.00 6.29 -26.33
C GLU A 227 -17.87 7.09 -27.00
N ASP A 228 -16.68 7.23 -26.38
CA ASP A 228 -15.58 8.08 -26.88
C ASP A 228 -14.37 7.27 -27.41
N ASP A 229 -14.06 7.41 -28.70
CA ASP A 229 -13.09 6.59 -29.47
C ASP A 229 -11.60 6.88 -29.19
N TYR A 230 -11.22 8.13 -28.88
CA TYR A 230 -9.81 8.55 -28.99
C TYR A 230 -8.89 8.13 -27.83
N PHE A 231 -9.44 7.88 -26.64
CA PHE A 231 -8.66 7.54 -25.43
C PHE A 231 -8.77 6.07 -24.99
N ARG A 232 -9.56 5.25 -25.70
CA ARG A 232 -10.04 3.95 -25.20
C ARG A 232 -9.75 2.78 -26.14
N SER A 233 -8.78 2.88 -27.04
CA SER A 233 -8.29 1.71 -27.80
C SER A 233 -7.58 0.71 -26.87
N PHE A 234 -7.70 -0.59 -27.15
CA PHE A 234 -7.01 -1.65 -26.39
C PHE A 234 -5.51 -1.36 -26.25
N SER A 235 -4.86 -0.84 -27.30
CA SER A 235 -3.44 -0.52 -27.30
C SER A 235 -3.08 0.61 -26.31
N SER A 236 -3.92 1.64 -26.19
CA SER A 236 -3.74 2.72 -25.21
C SER A 236 -3.85 2.20 -23.79
N VAL A 237 -4.91 1.43 -23.50
CA VAL A 237 -5.15 0.83 -22.17
C VAL A 237 -4.04 -0.15 -21.81
N PHE A 238 -3.66 -1.02 -22.74
CA PHE A 238 -2.53 -1.95 -22.59
C PHE A 238 -1.23 -1.21 -22.28
N ALA A 239 -0.88 -0.19 -23.07
CA ALA A 239 0.34 0.58 -22.87
C ALA A 239 0.35 1.24 -21.49
N SER A 240 -0.77 1.83 -21.10
CA SER A 240 -0.94 2.44 -19.78
C SER A 240 -0.74 1.41 -18.64
N CYS A 241 -1.32 0.20 -18.77
CA CYS A 241 -1.13 -0.90 -17.83
C CYS A 241 0.34 -1.31 -17.72
N ALA A 242 0.97 -1.50 -18.88
CA ALA A 242 2.36 -1.89 -18.97
C ALA A 242 3.26 -0.84 -18.33
N PHE A 243 3.12 0.44 -18.69
CA PHE A 243 3.92 1.53 -18.14
C PHE A 243 3.70 1.70 -16.63
N GLY A 244 2.47 1.60 -16.14
CA GLY A 244 2.16 1.67 -14.71
C GLY A 244 2.87 0.58 -13.92
N MET A 245 2.71 -0.69 -14.32
CA MET A 245 3.34 -1.82 -13.65
C MET A 245 4.87 -1.79 -13.75
N LEU A 246 5.42 -1.38 -14.90
CA LEU A 246 6.87 -1.31 -15.15
C LEU A 246 7.51 -0.17 -14.34
N THR A 247 6.79 0.94 -14.16
CA THR A 247 7.19 2.04 -13.26
C THR A 247 7.27 1.56 -11.82
N VAL A 248 6.21 0.91 -11.30
CA VAL A 248 6.21 0.36 -9.93
C VAL A 248 7.31 -0.70 -9.75
N THR A 249 7.50 -1.57 -10.73
CA THR A 249 8.57 -2.58 -10.72
C THR A 249 9.95 -1.92 -10.64
N THR A 250 10.19 -0.90 -11.46
CA THR A 250 11.47 -0.17 -11.50
C THR A 250 11.71 0.57 -10.18
N MET A 251 10.69 1.23 -9.64
CA MET A 251 10.73 1.88 -8.33
C MET A 251 11.10 0.88 -7.23
N ALA A 252 10.45 -0.29 -7.20
CA ALA A 252 10.72 -1.33 -6.22
C ALA A 252 12.13 -1.93 -6.39
N LEU A 253 12.62 -2.12 -7.62
CA LEU A 253 14.00 -2.58 -7.89
C LEU A 253 15.05 -1.57 -7.40
N VAL A 254 14.84 -0.27 -7.65
CA VAL A 254 15.70 0.80 -7.13
C VAL A 254 15.67 0.82 -5.61
N ALA A 255 14.49 0.65 -5.01
CA ALA A 255 14.36 0.62 -3.56
C ALA A 255 15.07 -0.58 -2.93
N ILE A 256 14.98 -1.75 -3.57
CA ILE A 256 15.72 -2.94 -3.15
C ILE A 256 17.21 -2.71 -3.33
N SER A 257 17.71 -2.12 -4.42
CA SER A 257 19.16 -1.92 -4.57
C SER A 257 19.73 -0.97 -3.50
N VAL A 258 18.95 0.01 -3.06
CA VAL A 258 19.28 0.91 -1.94
C VAL A 258 19.13 0.23 -0.57
N GLY A 259 18.32 -0.82 -0.44
CA GLY A 259 18.18 -1.60 0.77
C GLY A 259 17.34 -0.91 1.87
N PRO A 260 17.25 -1.53 3.06
CA PRO A 260 16.35 -1.06 4.11
C PRO A 260 16.82 0.28 4.67
N LEU A 261 15.86 1.07 5.21
CA LEU A 261 16.16 2.31 5.93
C LEU A 261 17.10 2.10 7.13
N TYR A 262 17.16 0.88 7.69
CA TYR A 262 17.85 0.59 8.96
C TYR A 262 18.99 -0.41 8.78
N GLY A 263 20.15 -0.09 9.35
CA GLY A 263 21.32 -0.98 9.41
C GLY A 263 21.26 -1.98 10.57
N ILE A 264 22.25 -2.87 10.66
CA ILE A 264 22.33 -3.91 11.68
C ILE A 264 22.25 -3.30 13.09
N ILE A 265 21.45 -3.95 13.92
CA ILE A 265 21.35 -3.70 15.36
C ILE A 265 22.70 -4.10 16.00
N ARG A 266 23.51 -3.11 16.41
CA ARG A 266 24.83 -3.35 17.04
C ARG A 266 24.78 -4.28 18.26
N ASP A 267 23.70 -4.24 19.03
CA ASP A 267 23.58 -5.01 20.28
C ASP A 267 22.93 -6.39 20.10
N ASN A 268 22.62 -6.77 18.85
CA ASN A 268 22.12 -8.10 18.54
C ASN A 268 23.29 -8.93 18.03
N SER A 269 24.04 -9.50 18.98
CA SER A 269 24.79 -10.74 18.74
C SER A 269 23.80 -11.80 18.22
N THR A 270 23.65 -11.86 16.89
CA THR A 270 22.63 -12.64 16.17
C THR A 270 23.18 -13.87 15.46
N PHE A 271 24.50 -14.02 15.38
CA PHE A 271 25.08 -15.35 15.21
C PHE A 271 24.96 -16.00 16.58
N GLY A 272 24.07 -17.01 16.69
CA GLY A 272 23.67 -17.61 17.96
C GLY A 272 24.78 -17.55 18.99
N GLU A 273 24.63 -16.64 19.96
CA GLU A 273 25.59 -16.49 21.03
C GLU A 273 25.76 -17.89 21.64
N VAL A 274 26.98 -18.45 21.55
CA VAL A 274 27.27 -19.84 21.93
C VAL A 274 26.84 -20.00 23.39
N VAL A 275 25.63 -20.53 23.60
CA VAL A 275 25.12 -20.80 24.94
C VAL A 275 25.95 -21.96 25.45
N ARG A 276 26.87 -21.67 26.37
CA ARG A 276 27.66 -22.71 27.06
C ARG A 276 26.71 -23.79 27.57
N ALA A 277 27.11 -25.05 27.43
CA ALA A 277 26.34 -26.17 27.94
C ALA A 277 26.02 -25.95 29.43
N GLY A 278 24.72 -25.92 29.78
CA GLY A 278 24.26 -25.72 31.16
C GLY A 278 23.31 -24.54 31.39
N ASP A 279 23.30 -23.51 30.54
CA ASP A 279 22.45 -22.32 30.77
C ASP A 279 21.06 -22.45 30.13
N SER A 280 20.19 -23.21 30.79
CA SER A 280 18.82 -23.50 30.35
C SER A 280 17.90 -22.27 30.34
N LYS A 281 18.16 -21.27 31.20
CA LYS A 281 17.41 -20.00 31.26
C LYS A 281 17.74 -19.09 30.07
N ARG A 282 19.03 -18.93 29.71
CA ARG A 282 19.41 -18.26 28.45
C ARG A 282 18.87 -19.03 27.25
N LYS A 283 19.04 -20.36 27.20
CA LYS A 283 18.53 -21.21 26.11
C LYS A 283 17.02 -21.07 25.90
N ARG A 284 16.22 -20.96 26.98
CA ARG A 284 14.77 -20.71 26.90
C ARG A 284 14.44 -19.29 26.41
N ARG A 285 15.18 -18.26 26.84
CA ARG A 285 15.08 -16.90 26.28
C ARG A 285 15.45 -16.85 24.81
N PHE A 286 16.45 -17.60 24.37
CA PHE A 286 16.88 -17.68 22.97
C PHE A 286 15.93 -18.54 22.10
N ARG A 287 15.25 -19.55 22.66
CA ARG A 287 14.14 -20.26 21.97
C ARG A 287 12.96 -19.34 21.64
N PHE A 288 12.71 -18.34 22.48
CA PHE A 288 11.67 -17.32 22.28
C PHE A 288 12.17 -16.09 21.51
N ARG A 289 13.49 -15.94 21.28
CA ARG A 289 14.00 -14.97 20.31
C ARG A 289 13.61 -15.48 18.93
N LEU A 290 12.51 -14.95 18.43
CA LEU A 290 12.12 -14.97 17.03
C LEU A 290 13.39 -14.91 16.17
N HIS A 291 13.49 -15.87 15.25
CA HIS A 291 14.26 -15.80 14.01
C HIS A 291 14.70 -14.37 13.74
N ILE A 292 15.99 -14.18 13.50
CA ILE A 292 16.62 -12.93 13.06
C ILE A 292 15.57 -12.11 12.28
N GLN A 293 15.26 -10.90 12.76
CA GLN A 293 14.31 -10.07 12.03
C GLN A 293 14.85 -9.91 10.60
N ARG A 294 14.08 -10.34 9.60
CA ARG A 294 14.50 -10.31 8.19
C ARG A 294 15.05 -8.95 7.72
N PRO A 295 14.59 -7.79 8.24
CA PRO A 295 15.27 -6.52 7.99
C PRO A 295 16.75 -6.48 8.44
N SER A 296 17.10 -7.13 9.56
CA SER A 296 18.47 -7.29 10.05
C SER A 296 19.27 -8.30 9.22
N GLU A 297 18.64 -9.41 8.80
CA GLU A 297 19.20 -10.37 7.84
C GLU A 297 19.57 -9.68 6.51
N LEU A 298 18.62 -8.91 5.97
CA LEU A 298 18.81 -8.16 4.74
C LEU A 298 19.85 -7.05 4.94
N ALA A 299 19.79 -6.31 6.06
CA ALA A 299 20.78 -5.27 6.39
C ALA A 299 22.22 -5.80 6.36
N PHE A 300 22.45 -7.05 6.78
CA PHE A 300 23.76 -7.71 6.68
C PHE A 300 24.25 -7.87 5.24
N PHE A 301 23.41 -8.28 4.29
CA PHE A 301 23.80 -8.28 2.87
C PHE A 301 24.19 -6.89 2.38
N TYR A 302 23.52 -5.87 2.93
CA TYR A 302 23.77 -4.48 2.64
C TYR A 302 24.94 -3.88 3.44
N GLU A 303 25.67 -4.61 4.27
CA GLU A 303 26.95 -4.12 4.82
C GLU A 303 28.11 -4.33 3.84
N ASN A 304 27.99 -5.34 2.97
CA ASN A 304 28.98 -5.72 1.95
C ASN A 304 28.86 -4.92 0.64
N ARG A 305 28.28 -3.72 0.66
CA ARG A 305 28.20 -2.83 -0.53
C ARG A 305 29.43 -1.93 -0.66
N ASP A 306 29.66 -1.45 -1.88
CA ASP A 306 30.77 -0.57 -2.22
C ASP A 306 30.77 0.70 -1.36
N ASP A 307 31.97 1.20 -1.07
CA ASP A 307 32.18 2.34 -0.16
C ASP A 307 31.53 3.64 -0.65
N ILE A 308 31.30 3.78 -1.96
CA ILE A 308 30.59 4.93 -2.53
C ILE A 308 29.16 5.01 -1.99
N PHE A 309 28.44 3.89 -1.94
CA PHE A 309 27.07 3.85 -1.40
C PHE A 309 27.04 4.10 0.10
N LYS A 310 28.06 3.67 0.83
CA LYS A 310 28.20 3.94 2.27
C LYS A 310 28.37 5.42 2.56
N ARG A 311 29.01 6.20 1.68
CA ARG A 311 29.21 7.65 1.88
C ARG A 311 27.93 8.48 1.79
N PHE A 312 26.93 8.00 1.05
CA PHE A 312 25.64 8.67 0.82
C PHE A 312 24.46 7.90 1.41
N GLU A 313 24.72 7.02 2.39
CA GLU A 313 23.73 6.09 2.93
C GLU A 313 22.46 6.79 3.43
N GLY A 314 22.61 7.92 4.11
CA GLY A 314 21.50 8.75 4.61
C GLY A 314 20.66 9.35 3.49
N LEU A 315 21.29 9.86 2.42
CA LEU A 315 20.55 10.43 1.29
C LEU A 315 19.84 9.35 0.49
N LEU A 316 20.53 8.24 0.22
CA LEU A 316 19.96 7.14 -0.55
C LEU A 316 18.77 6.54 0.17
N ARG A 317 18.89 6.15 1.43
CA ARG A 317 17.82 5.43 2.13
C ARG A 317 16.58 6.29 2.38
N TRP A 318 16.76 7.49 2.93
CA TRP A 318 15.63 8.38 3.25
C TRP A 318 15.13 9.11 2.01
N GLY A 319 16.02 9.49 1.09
CA GLY A 319 15.64 10.07 -0.20
C GLY A 319 14.83 9.08 -1.03
N THR A 320 15.22 7.81 -1.09
CA THR A 320 14.43 6.78 -1.77
C THR A 320 13.06 6.61 -1.09
N GLY A 321 12.98 6.50 0.25
CA GLY A 321 11.68 6.44 0.93
C GLY A 321 10.78 7.65 0.67
N LEU A 322 11.37 8.85 0.62
CA LEU A 322 10.66 10.11 0.37
C LEU A 322 10.20 10.23 -1.09
N VAL A 323 11.08 9.97 -2.06
CA VAL A 323 10.75 9.97 -3.49
C VAL A 323 9.69 8.92 -3.80
N LEU A 324 9.80 7.72 -3.23
CA LEU A 324 8.86 6.62 -3.46
C LEU A 324 7.47 6.88 -2.90
N LEU A 325 7.33 7.80 -1.94
CA LEU A 325 6.03 8.17 -1.38
C LEU A 325 5.49 9.43 -2.05
N LEU A 326 6.34 10.39 -2.39
CA LEU A 326 5.94 11.63 -3.06
C LEU A 326 5.61 11.45 -4.53
N VAL A 327 6.33 10.60 -5.28
CA VAL A 327 6.08 10.39 -6.71
C VAL A 327 4.70 9.78 -6.96
N PRO A 328 4.28 8.69 -6.27
CA PRO A 328 2.92 8.18 -6.41
C PRO A 328 1.86 9.19 -6.00
N VAL A 329 2.07 9.93 -4.90
CA VAL A 329 1.13 10.97 -4.47
C VAL A 329 1.00 12.06 -5.54
N ALA A 330 2.11 12.53 -6.10
CA ALA A 330 2.10 13.54 -7.15
C ALA A 330 1.52 13.01 -8.47
N LEU A 331 1.75 11.75 -8.81
CA LEU A 331 1.19 11.10 -10.00
C LEU A 331 -0.31 10.87 -9.86
N VAL A 332 -0.76 10.30 -8.74
CA VAL A 332 -2.19 10.18 -8.43
C VAL A 332 -2.81 11.57 -8.49
N TRP A 333 -2.19 12.56 -7.85
CA TRP A 333 -2.71 13.92 -7.87
C TRP A 333 -2.81 14.52 -9.28
N LYS A 334 -1.74 14.44 -10.06
CA LYS A 334 -1.66 15.08 -11.37
C LYS A 334 -2.45 14.34 -12.44
N VAL A 335 -2.47 13.01 -12.41
CA VAL A 335 -3.10 12.19 -13.43
C VAL A 335 -4.56 11.92 -13.07
N TYR A 336 -4.86 11.49 -11.84
CA TYR A 336 -6.22 11.13 -11.46
C TYR A 336 -7.13 12.35 -11.38
N ILE A 337 -6.73 13.33 -10.57
CA ILE A 337 -7.60 14.46 -10.25
C ILE A 337 -7.80 15.34 -11.47
N ASP A 338 -6.73 15.61 -12.24
CA ASP A 338 -6.83 16.40 -13.46
C ASP A 338 -7.70 15.70 -14.51
N ALA A 339 -7.52 14.39 -14.71
CA ALA A 339 -8.27 13.66 -15.71
C ALA A 339 -9.75 13.45 -15.33
N ILE A 340 -10.02 13.22 -14.04
CA ILE A 340 -11.39 13.25 -13.51
C ILE A 340 -12.01 14.63 -13.74
N CYS A 341 -11.31 15.72 -13.44
CA CYS A 341 -11.88 17.05 -13.61
C CYS A 341 -12.18 17.38 -15.07
N ARG A 342 -11.34 16.91 -16.01
CA ARG A 342 -11.61 17.03 -17.45
C ARG A 342 -12.80 16.19 -17.89
N PHE A 343 -12.90 14.94 -17.44
CA PHE A 343 -14.06 14.09 -17.72
C PHE A 343 -15.36 14.72 -17.22
N PHE A 344 -15.33 15.29 -16.02
CA PHE A 344 -16.51 15.97 -15.48
C PHE A 344 -16.83 17.26 -16.22
N LYS A 345 -15.85 18.07 -16.65
CA LYS A 345 -16.12 19.20 -17.55
C LYS A 345 -16.87 18.78 -18.81
N ALA A 346 -16.58 17.60 -19.36
CA ALA A 346 -17.31 17.06 -20.51
C ALA A 346 -18.75 16.64 -20.15
N MET A 347 -18.95 15.89 -19.05
CA MET A 347 -20.31 15.48 -18.61
C MET A 347 -21.18 16.64 -18.10
N SER A 348 -20.53 17.70 -17.63
CA SER A 348 -21.16 18.88 -17.01
C SER A 348 -22.05 19.68 -17.96
N ALA A 349 -21.96 19.45 -19.27
CA ALA A 349 -22.89 20.00 -20.25
C ALA A 349 -24.36 19.53 -20.03
N GLY A 350 -24.58 18.47 -19.24
CA GLY A 350 -25.91 17.90 -18.96
C GLY A 350 -26.61 18.33 -17.65
N GLY A 351 -26.00 19.19 -16.82
CA GLY A 351 -26.63 19.84 -15.65
C GLY A 351 -27.25 18.92 -14.57
N GLY A 352 -26.55 18.70 -13.45
CA GLY A 352 -27.22 18.23 -12.21
C GLY A 352 -26.39 17.47 -11.15
N MET A 353 -25.21 16.93 -11.48
CA MET A 353 -24.48 15.99 -10.60
C MET A 353 -23.28 16.55 -9.80
N TYR A 354 -23.04 17.86 -9.80
CA TYR A 354 -21.77 18.44 -9.32
C TYR A 354 -21.52 18.31 -7.81
N GLY A 355 -22.54 18.51 -6.97
CA GLY A 355 -22.37 18.57 -5.51
C GLY A 355 -22.04 17.22 -4.89
N TRP A 356 -22.77 16.17 -5.27
CA TRP A 356 -22.48 14.79 -4.86
C TRP A 356 -21.09 14.36 -5.35
N PHE A 357 -20.78 14.65 -6.61
CA PHE A 357 -19.49 14.29 -7.18
C PHE A 357 -18.30 14.96 -6.48
N PHE A 358 -18.42 16.26 -6.16
CA PHE A 358 -17.38 16.95 -5.41
C PHE A 358 -17.17 16.33 -4.02
N ALA A 359 -18.23 15.94 -3.33
CA ALA A 359 -18.15 15.30 -2.02
C ALA A 359 -17.40 13.95 -2.10
N GLU A 360 -17.73 13.12 -3.09
CA GLU A 360 -17.02 11.85 -3.35
C GLU A 360 -15.55 12.07 -3.69
N LEU A 361 -15.24 13.03 -4.57
CA LEU A 361 -13.87 13.33 -4.98
C LEU A 361 -13.04 13.90 -3.82
N SER A 362 -13.63 14.78 -3.00
CA SER A 362 -13.00 15.30 -1.79
C SER A 362 -12.74 14.19 -0.77
N THR A 363 -13.69 13.25 -0.62
CA THR A 363 -13.53 12.06 0.23
C THR A 363 -12.38 11.18 -0.27
N ALA A 364 -12.28 10.97 -1.57
CA ALA A 364 -11.18 10.24 -2.19
C ALA A 364 -9.83 10.96 -1.94
N CYS A 365 -9.76 12.29 -2.12
CA CYS A 365 -8.57 13.08 -1.83
C CYS A 365 -8.15 12.97 -0.36
N HIS A 366 -9.09 13.06 0.59
CA HIS A 366 -8.84 12.89 2.02
C HIS A 366 -8.41 11.47 2.36
N THR A 367 -8.98 10.46 1.72
CA THR A 367 -8.57 9.06 1.90
C THR A 367 -7.13 8.85 1.43
N ILE A 368 -6.78 9.34 0.24
CA ILE A 368 -5.41 9.27 -0.30
C ILE A 368 -4.44 9.99 0.65
N HIS A 369 -4.81 11.19 1.13
CA HIS A 369 -4.02 11.95 2.08
C HIS A 369 -3.79 11.17 3.39
N GLY A 370 -4.86 10.66 4.02
CA GLY A 370 -4.78 9.89 5.26
C GLY A 370 -3.93 8.63 5.12
N VAL A 371 -4.13 7.86 4.04
CA VAL A 371 -3.33 6.66 3.74
C VAL A 371 -1.85 7.02 3.54
N THR A 372 -1.56 8.10 2.82
CA THR A 372 -0.20 8.60 2.60
C THR A 372 0.49 8.90 3.93
N LEU A 373 -0.19 9.61 4.84
CA LEU A 373 0.37 9.95 6.16
C LEU A 373 0.52 8.73 7.08
N LEU A 374 -0.37 7.76 6.98
CA LEU A 374 -0.25 6.49 7.70
C LEU A 374 0.98 5.70 7.23
N ILE A 375 1.17 5.59 5.90
CA ILE A 375 2.36 4.96 5.32
C ILE A 375 3.62 5.74 5.71
N ALA A 376 3.59 7.08 5.71
CA ALA A 376 4.71 7.90 6.15
C ALA A 376 5.07 7.65 7.62
N THR A 377 4.06 7.51 8.49
CA THR A 377 4.26 7.18 9.90
C THR A 377 4.92 5.82 10.07
N LEU A 378 4.47 4.85 9.27
CA LEU A 378 5.11 3.56 9.19
C LEU A 378 6.54 3.69 8.69
N LEU A 379 6.80 4.23 7.50
CA LEU A 379 8.15 4.29 6.93
C LEU A 379 9.13 5.04 7.82
N PHE A 380 8.74 6.21 8.34
CA PHE A 380 9.62 7.10 9.10
C PHE A 380 9.49 6.93 10.63
N SER A 381 9.26 5.70 11.09
CA SER A 381 9.43 5.29 12.49
C SER A 381 10.50 4.21 12.62
N HIS A 382 11.40 4.35 13.59
CA HIS A 382 12.50 3.41 13.83
C HIS A 382 12.38 2.76 15.21
N ALA A 383 12.93 1.57 15.36
CA ALA A 383 12.95 0.86 16.63
C ALA A 383 13.98 1.46 17.60
N ARG A 384 13.78 1.23 18.91
CA ARG A 384 14.64 1.67 20.02
C ARG A 384 16.14 1.66 19.70
N ASN A 385 16.63 0.59 19.08
CA ASN A 385 18.07 0.36 18.91
C ASN A 385 18.73 1.21 17.83
N THR A 386 17.96 1.76 16.90
CA THR A 386 18.49 2.56 15.79
C THR A 386 18.34 4.06 16.02
N THR A 387 17.67 4.46 17.12
CA THR A 387 17.37 5.86 17.48
C THR A 387 18.58 6.79 17.44
N TYR A 388 19.71 6.33 17.97
CA TYR A 388 20.96 7.11 18.06
C TYR A 388 22.01 6.69 17.05
N LEU A 389 21.68 5.79 16.13
CA LEU A 389 22.57 5.45 15.04
C LEU A 389 22.80 6.71 14.20
N ARG A 390 24.07 7.03 13.95
CA ARG A 390 24.49 8.14 13.10
C ARG A 390 24.92 7.60 11.75
N VAL A 391 24.22 8.02 10.71
CA VAL A 391 24.50 7.63 9.33
C VAL A 391 25.11 8.81 8.58
N PRO A 392 26.05 8.57 7.65
CA PRO A 392 26.57 9.62 6.79
C PRO A 392 25.47 10.09 5.82
N LEU A 393 25.15 11.38 5.86
CA LEU A 393 24.21 11.99 4.93
C LEU A 393 24.95 12.40 3.65
N ILE A 394 26.02 13.16 3.84
CA ILE A 394 27.02 13.55 2.83
C ILE A 394 28.42 13.30 3.42
N PRO A 395 29.48 13.21 2.59
CA PRO A 395 30.83 13.05 3.09
C PRO A 395 31.18 14.05 4.20
N GLY A 396 31.61 13.55 5.36
CA GLY A 396 31.95 14.36 6.53
C GLY A 396 30.78 14.73 7.46
N TRP A 397 29.53 14.64 7.01
CA TRP A 397 28.37 14.97 7.84
C TRP A 397 27.55 13.74 8.20
N LYS A 398 27.44 13.47 9.51
CA LYS A 398 26.64 12.37 10.05
C LYS A 398 25.42 12.91 10.78
N VAL A 399 24.25 12.37 10.46
CA VAL A 399 22.97 12.74 11.05
C VAL A 399 22.38 11.54 11.79
N SER A 400 21.67 11.78 12.89
CA SER A 400 20.93 10.73 13.59
C SER A 400 19.73 10.27 12.77
N VAL A 401 19.52 8.95 12.73
CA VAL A 401 18.34 8.31 12.13
C VAL A 401 17.03 8.92 12.62
N SER A 402 16.95 9.24 13.91
CA SER A 402 15.77 9.89 14.50
C SER A 402 15.45 11.26 13.93
N SER A 403 16.47 12.06 13.63
CA SER A 403 16.28 13.38 13.00
C SER A 403 15.82 13.22 11.56
N MET A 404 16.47 12.35 10.79
CA MET A 404 16.13 12.08 9.39
C MET A 404 14.67 11.63 9.22
N ASP A 405 14.25 10.64 10.00
CA ASP A 405 12.86 10.17 10.01
C ASP A 405 11.85 11.29 10.31
N SER A 406 12.15 12.14 11.30
CA SER A 406 11.23 13.22 11.69
C SER A 406 11.13 14.28 10.61
N VAL A 407 12.26 14.65 9.99
CA VAL A 407 12.29 15.59 8.86
C VAL A 407 11.53 15.03 7.67
N CYS A 408 11.77 13.77 7.29
CA CYS A 408 11.07 13.14 6.17
C CYS A 408 9.56 13.03 6.41
N PHE A 409 9.13 12.68 7.62
CA PHE A 409 7.71 12.67 7.98
C PHE A 409 7.09 14.06 7.85
N VAL A 410 7.73 15.10 8.40
CA VAL A 410 7.25 16.48 8.30
C VAL A 410 7.19 16.96 6.86
N LEU A 411 8.18 16.63 6.03
CA LEU A 411 8.17 16.98 4.60
C LEU A 411 6.99 16.34 3.87
N VAL A 412 6.75 15.05 4.10
CA VAL A 412 5.59 14.35 3.52
C VAL A 412 4.28 14.92 4.03
N LEU A 413 4.18 15.22 5.33
CA LEU A 413 3.02 15.86 5.93
C LEU A 413 2.73 17.18 5.23
N LEU A 414 3.70 18.09 5.15
CA LEU A 414 3.53 19.41 4.55
C LEU A 414 3.17 19.32 3.06
N LEU A 415 3.84 18.45 2.30
CA LEU A 415 3.58 18.29 0.87
C LEU A 415 2.21 17.69 0.61
N SER A 416 1.86 16.61 1.31
CA SER A 416 0.55 15.96 1.15
C SER A 416 -0.58 16.90 1.58
N THR A 417 -0.43 17.59 2.72
CA THR A 417 -1.39 18.60 3.21
C THR A 417 -1.54 19.74 2.22
N GLY A 418 -0.43 20.30 1.71
CA GLY A 418 -0.45 21.41 0.77
C GLY A 418 -1.11 21.03 -0.57
N LEU A 419 -0.87 19.82 -1.07
CA LEU A 419 -1.59 19.30 -2.24
C LEU A 419 -3.09 19.20 -1.94
N THR A 420 -3.48 18.52 -0.86
CA THR A 420 -4.89 18.31 -0.51
C THR A 420 -5.64 19.63 -0.25
N LEU A 421 -5.02 20.62 0.40
CA LEU A 421 -5.61 21.95 0.61
C LEU A 421 -5.78 22.75 -0.69
N ARG A 422 -4.89 22.54 -1.68
CA ARG A 422 -4.97 23.22 -2.97
C ARG A 422 -6.10 22.69 -3.85
N PHE A 423 -6.53 21.44 -3.63
CA PHE A 423 -7.57 20.82 -4.47
C PHE A 423 -8.89 21.57 -4.49
N PRO A 424 -9.55 21.87 -3.36
CA PRO A 424 -10.85 22.52 -3.39
C PRO A 424 -10.79 23.89 -4.08
N ALA A 425 -9.71 24.65 -3.85
CA ALA A 425 -9.49 25.94 -4.48
C ALA A 425 -9.27 25.82 -6.00
N TRP A 426 -8.42 24.88 -6.42
CA TRP A 426 -8.17 24.62 -7.84
C TRP A 426 -9.41 24.09 -8.56
N PHE A 427 -10.15 23.17 -7.95
CA PHE A 427 -11.38 22.61 -8.49
C PHE A 427 -12.45 23.70 -8.68
N SER A 428 -12.67 24.52 -7.64
CA SER A 428 -13.59 25.67 -7.70
C SER A 428 -13.21 26.63 -8.83
N SER A 429 -11.93 27.02 -8.95
CA SER A 429 -11.47 27.91 -10.03
C SER A 429 -11.60 27.28 -11.43
N SER A 430 -11.48 25.96 -11.53
CA SER A 430 -11.53 25.25 -12.81
C SER A 430 -12.94 25.10 -13.35
N LEU A 431 -13.96 25.17 -12.49
CA LEU A 431 -15.38 25.11 -12.88
C LEU A 431 -15.97 26.47 -13.29
N VAL A 432 -15.39 27.59 -12.83
CA VAL A 432 -15.91 28.96 -13.07
C VAL A 432 -15.47 29.53 -14.44
N GLY A 433 -14.90 28.71 -15.33
CA GLY A 433 -14.65 29.14 -16.72
C GLY A 433 -16.00 29.45 -17.41
N PRO A 434 -16.16 30.63 -18.05
CA PRO A 434 -17.45 31.04 -18.60
C PRO A 434 -17.78 30.19 -19.83
N SER A 435 -18.55 29.13 -19.63
CA SER A 435 -19.39 28.57 -20.68
C SER A 435 -20.79 29.16 -20.52
N GLY A 436 -21.54 29.31 -21.62
CA GLY A 436 -22.89 29.89 -21.66
C GLY A 436 -23.95 29.16 -20.80
N LEU A 437 -23.54 28.22 -19.96
CA LEU A 437 -24.31 27.52 -18.93
C LEU A 437 -24.24 28.19 -17.54
N SER A 438 -23.48 29.29 -17.39
CA SER A 438 -23.35 30.00 -16.10
C SER A 438 -24.68 30.52 -15.52
N GLU A 439 -25.70 30.75 -16.34
CA GLU A 439 -27.07 31.08 -15.89
C GLU A 439 -27.79 29.87 -15.26
N ALA A 440 -27.43 28.62 -15.60
CA ALA A 440 -28.03 27.44 -14.99
C ALA A 440 -27.52 27.17 -13.56
N VAL A 441 -26.31 27.63 -13.24
CA VAL A 441 -25.69 27.49 -11.90
C VAL A 441 -26.40 28.37 -10.86
N GLU A 442 -26.91 29.55 -11.25
CA GLU A 442 -27.73 30.39 -10.37
C GLU A 442 -29.06 29.70 -10.01
N SER A 443 -29.69 28.96 -10.93
CA SER A 443 -30.95 28.25 -10.64
C SER A 443 -30.77 27.02 -9.73
N TYR A 444 -29.57 26.41 -9.70
CA TYR A 444 -29.31 25.20 -8.91
C TYR A 444 -29.00 25.51 -7.43
N ASN A 445 -28.66 26.76 -7.11
CA ASN A 445 -28.40 27.24 -5.75
C ASN A 445 -29.61 27.10 -4.80
N ASP A 446 -30.82 26.90 -5.32
CA ASP A 446 -32.04 26.74 -4.52
C ASP A 446 -32.36 25.30 -4.06
N SER A 447 -31.62 24.29 -4.53
CA SER A 447 -31.97 22.87 -4.28
C SER A 447 -31.24 22.21 -3.10
N ARG A 448 -31.47 22.66 -1.87
CA ARG A 448 -31.20 21.97 -0.55
C ARG A 448 -29.80 21.39 -0.27
N MET A 449 -28.84 21.36 -1.21
CA MET A 449 -27.47 20.83 -1.08
C MET A 449 -26.43 21.95 -1.06
N THR A 450 -26.88 23.21 -1.04
CA THR A 450 -26.16 24.40 -1.51
C THR A 450 -25.57 25.29 -0.43
N SER A 451 -25.62 24.93 0.86
CA SER A 451 -24.98 25.72 1.92
C SER A 451 -23.58 25.24 2.33
N ALA A 452 -23.13 24.08 1.87
CA ALA A 452 -21.81 23.57 2.23
C ALA A 452 -20.72 24.30 1.41
N ASN A 453 -19.97 25.19 2.06
CA ASN A 453 -18.74 25.74 1.49
C ASN A 453 -17.71 24.60 1.36
N PHE A 454 -17.71 23.96 0.19
CA PHE A 454 -16.85 22.83 -0.18
C PHE A 454 -15.35 23.09 0.01
N VAL A 455 -14.91 24.35 -0.13
CA VAL A 455 -13.54 24.75 0.17
C VAL A 455 -13.28 24.65 1.68
N SER A 456 -14.20 25.16 2.50
CA SER A 456 -14.13 25.03 3.96
C SER A 456 -14.15 23.57 4.41
N VAL A 457 -15.04 22.74 3.85
CA VAL A 457 -15.13 21.31 4.15
C VAL A 457 -13.82 20.59 3.82
N GLY A 458 -13.30 20.82 2.61
CA GLY A 458 -12.02 20.26 2.18
C GLY A 458 -10.85 20.69 3.07
N TRP A 459 -10.81 21.95 3.50
CA TRP A 459 -9.78 22.46 4.41
C TRP A 459 -9.89 21.84 5.80
N GLN A 460 -11.08 21.84 6.40
CA GLN A 460 -11.31 21.29 7.73
C GLN A 460 -10.96 19.81 7.80
N GLY A 461 -11.41 18.99 6.85
CA GLY A 461 -11.08 17.56 6.84
C GLY A 461 -9.58 17.30 6.62
N THR A 462 -8.88 18.13 5.82
CA THR A 462 -7.43 18.02 5.65
C THR A 462 -6.68 18.34 6.94
N ILE A 463 -7.09 19.38 7.67
CA ILE A 463 -6.50 19.76 8.96
C ILE A 463 -6.72 18.66 9.99
N VAL A 464 -7.95 18.12 10.09
CA VAL A 464 -8.29 17.02 11.00
C VAL A 464 -7.40 15.81 10.74
N LEU A 465 -7.27 15.40 9.48
CA LEU A 465 -6.40 14.27 9.09
C LEU A 465 -4.92 14.54 9.38
N SER A 466 -4.45 15.77 9.16
CA SER A 466 -3.06 16.17 9.45
C SER A 466 -2.75 16.11 10.94
N VAL A 467 -3.64 16.64 11.79
CA VAL A 467 -3.51 16.60 13.26
C VAL A 467 -3.58 15.16 13.77
N ALA A 468 -4.51 14.36 13.22
CA ALA A 468 -4.61 12.94 13.52
C ALA A 468 -3.31 12.20 13.19
N ALA A 469 -2.75 12.42 12.00
CA ALA A 469 -1.49 11.81 11.59
C ALA A 469 -0.30 12.19 12.47
N VAL A 470 -0.17 13.46 12.87
CA VAL A 470 0.87 13.90 13.82
C VAL A 470 0.71 13.18 15.16
N THR A 471 -0.52 13.02 15.63
CA THR A 471 -0.83 12.31 16.87
C THR A 471 -0.42 10.84 16.78
N VAL A 472 -0.84 10.15 15.71
CA VAL A 472 -0.48 8.75 15.42
C VAL A 472 1.04 8.59 15.30
N TYR A 473 1.72 9.51 14.61
CA TYR A 473 3.18 9.51 14.48
C TYR A 473 3.88 9.62 15.83
N LEU A 474 3.50 10.57 16.67
CA LEU A 474 4.13 10.75 17.98
C LEU A 474 3.88 9.58 18.93
N LEU A 475 2.67 9.00 18.92
CA LEU A 475 2.36 7.78 19.65
C LEU A 475 3.22 6.60 19.17
N GLN A 476 3.31 6.41 17.84
CA GLN A 476 4.14 5.38 17.22
C GLN A 476 5.60 5.54 17.60
N ARG A 477 6.12 6.77 17.58
CA ARG A 477 7.51 7.06 17.97
C ARG A 477 7.75 6.77 19.45
N THR A 478 6.82 7.16 20.31
CA THR A 478 6.92 6.93 21.75
C THR A 478 6.94 5.42 22.07
N LEU A 479 6.05 4.64 21.45
CA LEU A 479 6.03 3.18 21.61
C LEU A 479 7.24 2.50 20.97
N CYS A 480 7.74 3.00 19.85
CA CYS A 480 8.95 2.46 19.23
C CYS A 480 10.21 2.66 20.11
N LEU A 481 10.24 3.65 21.00
CA LEU A 481 11.33 3.80 21.98
C LEU A 481 11.27 2.76 23.11
N THR A 482 10.09 2.22 23.42
CA THR A 482 9.93 1.20 24.46
C THR A 482 10.02 -0.21 23.91
N MET A 483 9.59 -0.41 22.67
CA MET A 483 9.47 -1.72 22.03
C MET A 483 10.62 -2.03 21.07
N TRP A 484 10.95 -3.32 20.97
CA TRP A 484 11.96 -3.84 20.03
C TRP A 484 11.40 -4.08 18.62
N MET A 485 10.07 -4.18 18.49
CA MET A 485 9.39 -4.46 17.22
C MET A 485 8.47 -3.31 16.83
N LYS A 486 8.78 -2.70 15.69
CA LYS A 486 7.99 -1.61 15.09
C LYS A 486 6.58 -2.06 14.70
N SER A 487 6.43 -3.29 14.19
CA SER A 487 5.12 -3.85 13.81
C SER A 487 4.20 -4.01 15.03
N VAL A 488 4.74 -4.44 16.16
CA VAL A 488 3.99 -4.51 17.44
C VAL A 488 3.61 -3.12 17.90
N SER A 489 4.55 -2.17 17.83
CA SER A 489 4.27 -0.77 18.15
C SER A 489 3.13 -0.23 17.28
N PHE A 490 3.18 -0.49 15.97
CA PHE A 490 2.15 -0.05 15.03
C PHE A 490 0.79 -0.68 15.32
N PHE A 491 0.74 -1.99 15.58
CA PHE A 491 -0.49 -2.66 15.95
C PHE A 491 -1.08 -2.06 17.22
N LEU A 492 -0.26 -1.79 18.23
CA LEU A 492 -0.70 -1.15 19.47
C LEU A 492 -1.20 0.28 19.24
N VAL A 493 -0.53 1.07 18.38
CA VAL A 493 -1.05 2.40 17.99
C VAL A 493 -2.36 2.28 17.24
N ALA A 494 -2.48 1.34 16.31
CA ALA A 494 -3.72 1.13 15.55
C ALA A 494 -4.89 0.78 16.48
N VAL A 495 -4.66 -0.07 17.48
CA VAL A 495 -5.66 -0.38 18.52
C VAL A 495 -5.93 0.83 19.41
N LEU A 496 -4.89 1.45 19.97
CA LEU A 496 -5.03 2.58 20.91
C LEU A 496 -5.73 3.76 20.24
N TYR A 497 -5.24 4.20 19.08
CA TYR A 497 -5.78 5.34 18.38
C TYR A 497 -7.07 4.98 17.64
N GLY A 498 -7.06 3.90 16.85
CA GLY A 498 -8.23 3.49 16.08
C GLY A 498 -9.42 3.14 16.97
N VAL A 499 -9.24 2.31 17.99
CA VAL A 499 -10.35 1.89 18.84
C VAL A 499 -10.67 2.95 19.90
N LEU A 500 -9.70 3.37 20.72
CA LEU A 500 -10.01 4.22 21.88
C LEU A 500 -10.23 5.69 21.54
N ILE A 501 -9.59 6.21 20.48
CA ILE A 501 -9.70 7.63 20.10
C ILE A 501 -10.70 7.82 18.96
N CYS A 502 -10.76 6.93 17.97
CA CYS A 502 -11.71 7.06 16.86
C CYS A 502 -13.05 6.38 17.14
N VAL A 503 -13.07 5.07 17.46
CA VAL A 503 -14.34 4.32 17.54
C VAL A 503 -15.09 4.58 18.85
N LEU A 504 -14.42 4.53 19.99
CA LEU A 504 -15.08 4.58 21.31
C LEU A 504 -15.79 5.93 21.57
N PRO A 505 -15.20 7.10 21.31
CA PRO A 505 -15.89 8.38 21.50
C PRO A 505 -17.07 8.55 20.54
N MET A 506 -16.92 8.07 19.29
CA MET A 506 -17.99 8.04 18.29
C MET A 506 -19.16 7.17 18.77
N ALA A 507 -18.90 5.92 19.15
CA ALA A 507 -19.93 4.98 19.59
C ALA A 507 -20.63 5.46 20.87
N PHE A 508 -19.87 5.95 21.85
CA PHE A 508 -20.42 6.45 23.11
C PHE A 508 -21.23 7.73 22.91
N GLY A 509 -20.73 8.68 22.11
CA GLY A 509 -21.46 9.90 21.80
C GLY A 509 -22.74 9.65 20.99
N LEU A 510 -22.72 8.69 20.06
CA LEU A 510 -23.92 8.23 19.35
C LEU A 510 -24.92 7.57 20.30
N MET A 511 -24.47 6.68 21.18
CA MET A 511 -25.33 6.05 22.19
C MET A 511 -26.01 7.11 23.08
N MET A 512 -25.27 8.13 23.52
CA MET A 512 -25.80 9.22 24.33
C MET A 512 -26.79 10.12 23.57
N GLY A 513 -26.63 10.26 22.25
CA GLY A 513 -27.48 11.08 21.40
C GLY A 513 -28.73 10.38 20.85
N GLU A 514 -28.72 9.04 20.76
CA GLU A 514 -29.77 8.25 20.09
C GLU A 514 -30.63 7.41 21.05
N VAL A 515 -30.11 7.02 22.21
CA VAL A 515 -30.89 6.21 23.17
C VAL A 515 -31.98 7.06 23.82
N HIS A 516 -33.24 6.70 23.53
CA HIS A 516 -34.42 7.47 23.94
C HIS A 516 -34.51 7.66 25.47
N GLU A 517 -34.14 6.63 26.23
CA GLU A 517 -34.11 6.63 27.70
C GLU A 517 -33.12 7.66 28.28
N LEU A 518 -32.04 7.97 27.55
CA LEU A 518 -31.05 8.96 27.97
C LEU A 518 -31.51 10.41 27.74
N ARG A 519 -32.61 10.62 27.01
CA ARG A 519 -33.17 11.96 26.74
C ARG A 519 -33.72 12.62 28.01
N GLU A 520 -34.11 11.82 29.01
CA GLU A 520 -34.50 12.29 30.34
C GLU A 520 -33.32 12.96 31.07
N TYR A 521 -32.09 12.52 30.79
CA TYR A 521 -30.85 13.10 31.32
C TYR A 521 -30.31 14.16 30.36
N GLN A 522 -30.93 15.34 30.36
CA GLN A 522 -30.62 16.44 29.41
C GLN A 522 -29.11 16.77 29.29
N LEU A 523 -28.34 16.67 30.38
CA LEU A 523 -26.90 16.92 30.36
C LEU A 523 -26.13 15.84 29.59
N LEU A 524 -26.47 14.57 29.80
CA LEU A 524 -25.86 13.44 29.11
C LEU A 524 -26.19 13.52 27.62
N TYR A 525 -27.47 13.69 27.29
CA TYR A 525 -27.95 13.86 25.92
C TYR A 525 -27.24 15.01 25.19
N ARG A 526 -27.12 16.19 25.81
CA ARG A 526 -26.43 17.36 25.23
C ARG A 526 -24.92 17.16 25.07
N SER A 527 -24.30 16.37 25.94
CA SER A 527 -22.86 16.11 25.87
C SER A 527 -22.48 15.07 24.81
N GLY A 528 -23.42 14.22 24.36
CA GLY A 528 -23.19 13.17 23.37
C GLY A 528 -22.45 13.63 22.12
N PRO A 529 -22.93 14.67 21.40
CA PRO A 529 -22.26 15.21 20.22
C PRO A 529 -20.85 15.73 20.52
N THR A 530 -20.64 16.37 21.68
CA THR A 530 -19.32 16.88 22.09
C THR A 530 -18.34 15.75 22.36
N VAL A 531 -18.80 14.65 22.96
CA VAL A 531 -17.97 13.45 23.17
C VAL A 531 -17.67 12.77 21.83
N ALA A 532 -18.66 12.64 20.94
CA ALA A 532 -18.45 12.12 19.59
C ALA A 532 -17.43 12.97 18.82
N ALA A 533 -17.46 14.31 19.00
CA ALA A 533 -16.52 15.26 18.39
C ALA A 533 -15.05 14.99 18.70
N ALA A 534 -14.75 14.30 19.81
CA ALA A 534 -13.38 13.91 20.12
C ALA A 534 -12.81 12.95 19.04
N SER A 535 -13.66 12.24 18.31
CA SER A 535 -13.26 11.34 17.23
C SER A 535 -13.04 12.09 15.90
N PRO A 536 -11.89 11.92 15.23
CA PRO A 536 -11.69 12.43 13.88
C PRO A 536 -12.68 11.80 12.88
N ALA A 537 -13.13 10.56 13.12
CA ALA A 537 -14.09 9.88 12.24
C ALA A 537 -15.47 10.53 12.31
N THR A 538 -15.91 10.95 13.50
CA THR A 538 -17.16 11.71 13.66
C THR A 538 -17.07 13.05 12.93
N ILE A 539 -15.99 13.81 13.12
CA ILE A 539 -15.83 15.11 12.44
C ILE A 539 -15.84 14.94 10.91
N LEU A 540 -15.06 13.98 10.38
CA LEU A 540 -15.05 13.70 8.94
C LEU A 540 -16.42 13.23 8.44
N GLY A 541 -17.12 12.39 9.21
CA GLY A 541 -18.49 11.96 8.87
C GLY A 541 -19.46 13.13 8.79
N THR A 542 -19.44 14.05 9.77
CA THR A 542 -20.29 15.25 9.77
C THR A 542 -19.98 16.20 8.61
N LEU A 543 -18.73 16.22 8.14
CA LEU A 543 -18.30 17.05 7.01
C LEU A 543 -18.84 16.56 5.66
N TYR A 544 -19.00 15.24 5.49
CA TYR A 544 -19.35 14.64 4.19
C TYR A 544 -20.82 14.21 4.06
N TRP A 545 -21.50 13.85 5.15
CA TRP A 545 -22.84 13.26 5.12
C TRP A 545 -23.98 14.30 5.13
N GLY A 546 -23.83 15.43 4.43
CA GLY A 546 -24.76 16.55 4.51
C GLY A 546 -26.26 16.17 4.47
N ARG A 547 -27.02 16.58 5.52
CA ARG A 547 -28.50 16.73 5.72
C ARG A 547 -29.10 15.83 6.83
N PRO A 548 -30.33 16.06 7.33
CA PRO A 548 -31.07 17.28 7.69
C PRO A 548 -31.39 17.33 9.21
N ASN A 549 -31.28 18.49 9.86
CA ASN A 549 -31.90 18.89 11.14
C ASN A 549 -31.91 17.97 12.40
N SER A 550 -31.34 16.75 12.42
CA SER A 550 -31.40 15.89 13.62
C SER A 550 -30.05 15.52 14.25
N PHE A 551 -28.91 15.89 13.66
CA PHE A 551 -27.67 16.00 14.44
C PHE A 551 -27.62 17.40 15.06
N LEU A 552 -28.40 17.57 16.14
CA LEU A 552 -28.46 18.79 16.95
C LEU A 552 -27.05 19.19 17.40
N TYR A 553 -26.60 20.34 16.89
CA TYR A 553 -25.35 21.07 17.15
C TYR A 553 -24.12 20.57 16.37
N ASP A 554 -23.59 21.45 15.50
CA ASP A 554 -22.20 21.40 15.02
C ASP A 554 -21.30 21.08 16.21
N PRO A 555 -20.78 19.85 16.32
CA PRO A 555 -20.01 19.47 17.49
C PRO A 555 -18.77 20.37 17.51
N PRO A 556 -18.50 21.08 18.62
CA PRO A 556 -17.42 22.05 18.65
C PRO A 556 -16.11 21.31 18.39
N SER A 557 -15.46 21.64 17.27
CA SER A 557 -14.13 21.13 16.89
C SER A 557 -13.08 21.37 17.99
N ALA A 558 -13.40 22.27 18.94
CA ALA A 558 -12.69 22.47 20.19
C ALA A 558 -12.39 21.16 20.92
N MET A 559 -13.34 20.21 21.03
CA MET A 559 -13.09 18.96 21.78
C MET A 559 -12.05 18.08 21.07
N PHE A 560 -12.11 17.98 19.74
CA PHE A 560 -11.06 17.34 18.96
C PHE A 560 -9.69 17.99 19.18
N CYS A 561 -9.63 19.32 19.11
CA CYS A 561 -8.39 20.07 19.34
C CYS A 561 -7.84 19.87 20.76
N VAL A 562 -8.70 19.85 21.79
CA VAL A 562 -8.29 19.59 23.18
C VAL A 562 -7.74 18.17 23.32
N VAL A 563 -8.45 17.16 22.83
CA VAL A 563 -8.03 15.75 22.96
C VAL A 563 -6.73 15.49 22.19
N HIS A 564 -6.67 15.86 20.91
CA HIS A 564 -5.49 15.60 20.08
C HIS A 564 -4.32 16.51 20.46
N GLY A 565 -4.58 17.77 20.80
CA GLY A 565 -3.55 18.68 21.32
C GLY A 565 -2.94 18.17 22.63
N SER A 566 -3.76 17.63 23.54
CA SER A 566 -3.28 17.00 24.78
C SER A 566 -2.47 15.73 24.50
N LEU A 567 -2.95 14.87 23.60
CA LEU A 567 -2.21 13.65 23.20
C LEU A 567 -0.87 13.99 22.55
N ILE A 568 -0.82 15.00 21.68
CA ILE A 568 0.42 15.50 21.08
C ILE A 568 1.37 16.00 22.18
N PHE A 569 0.89 16.85 23.08
CA PHE A 569 1.70 17.41 24.16
C PHE A 569 2.27 16.32 25.07
N VAL A 570 1.43 15.39 25.54
CA VAL A 570 1.84 14.25 26.38
C VAL A 570 2.84 13.36 25.63
N SER A 571 2.59 13.05 24.36
CA SER A 571 3.48 12.23 23.56
C SER A 571 4.85 12.90 23.37
N VAL A 572 4.91 14.21 23.15
CA VAL A 572 6.18 14.96 23.07
C VAL A 572 6.94 14.91 24.39
N LEU A 573 6.26 15.06 25.53
CA LEU A 573 6.91 14.96 26.85
C LEU A 573 7.45 13.55 27.11
N LEU A 574 6.65 12.51 26.82
CA LEU A 574 7.06 11.12 26.96
C LEU A 574 8.23 10.78 26.03
N LEU A 575 8.16 11.20 24.76
CA LEU A 575 9.23 11.01 23.79
C LEU A 575 10.54 11.65 24.27
N ARG A 576 10.49 12.89 24.78
CA ARG A 576 11.66 13.57 25.35
C ARG A 576 12.21 12.84 26.58
N ARG A 577 11.34 12.40 27.50
CA ARG A 577 11.74 11.67 28.71
C ARG A 577 12.41 10.34 28.36
N LEU A 578 11.74 9.51 27.55
CA LEU A 578 12.21 8.20 27.14
C LEU A 578 13.51 8.30 26.31
N SER A 579 13.59 9.29 25.41
CA SER A 579 14.81 9.56 24.66
C SER A 579 15.97 9.88 25.61
N ARG A 580 15.80 10.78 26.59
CA ARG A 580 16.86 11.08 27.57
C ARG A 580 17.31 9.84 28.34
N THR A 581 16.37 9.04 28.85
CA THR A 581 16.69 7.78 29.55
C THR A 581 17.48 6.83 28.66
N LEU A 582 17.02 6.62 27.43
CA LEU A 582 17.70 5.75 26.46
C LEU A 582 19.12 6.24 26.15
N ARG A 583 19.32 7.55 26.03
CA ARG A 583 20.65 8.13 25.76
C ARG A 583 21.63 7.87 26.90
N LEU A 584 21.16 7.96 28.14
CA LEU A 584 21.98 7.66 29.32
C LEU A 584 22.36 6.17 29.37
N GLU A 585 21.42 5.27 29.05
CA GLU A 585 21.71 3.83 28.96
C GLU A 585 22.82 3.54 27.94
N TYR A 586 22.72 4.10 26.73
CA TYR A 586 23.75 3.91 25.68
C TYR A 586 25.13 4.45 26.06
N LEU A 587 25.18 5.64 26.69
CA LEU A 587 26.44 6.21 27.16
C LEU A 587 27.07 5.38 28.28
N SER A 588 26.24 4.87 29.20
CA SER A 588 26.71 4.02 30.30
C SER A 588 27.21 2.66 29.83
N ALA A 589 26.62 2.09 28.79
CA ALA A 589 27.05 0.83 28.18
C ALA A 589 28.41 0.99 27.48
N ALA A 590 28.58 2.06 26.69
CA ALA A 590 29.85 2.35 26.02
C ALA A 590 31.00 2.63 27.01
N ALA A 591 30.70 3.23 28.17
CA ALA A 591 31.70 3.41 29.22
C ALA A 591 32.14 2.07 29.85
N LYS A 592 31.23 1.09 29.97
CA LYS A 592 31.53 -0.24 30.50
C LYS A 592 32.31 -1.15 29.55
N GLU A 593 32.25 -0.93 28.24
CA GLU A 593 33.02 -1.71 27.26
C GLU A 593 34.48 -1.23 27.11
N ASN A 594 34.78 -0.01 27.55
CA ASN A 594 36.12 0.57 27.52
C ASN A 594 36.91 0.37 28.82
N HIS A 595 36.32 -0.34 29.80
CA HIS A 595 36.93 -0.75 31.06
C HIS A 595 36.87 -2.27 31.17
#